data_AF-A0A6I0EEY1-F1
#
_entry.id   AF-A0A6I0EEY1-F1
#
_cell.length_a   1.000
_cell.length_b   1.000
_cell.length_c   1.000
_cell.angle_alpha   90.00
_cell.angle_beta   90.00
_cell.angle_gamma   90.00
#
_symmetry.space_group_name_H-M   'P 1'
#
loop_
_entity.id
_entity.type
_entity.pdbx_description
1 polymer ?
#
loop_
_entity_poly.entity_id
_entity_poly.type
_entity_poly.pdbx_seq_one_letter_code
_entity_poly.pdbx_strand_id
1 'polypeptide(L)'
;MVNVDAAEGRSMQAALAGETSPDVRNRELLTEFVRINDAPCVACGYNLRNLTGDVCPECGNRFALRVGVPNLRFGPLVACLAPLLMVSGLLVFLIAMTIDFGVPSNAMWYWAFLVQGLVDAVGAVLLYRRRWAYLSMPVDVQWRVAGVVIGVNAVAFVTAIVMS
;
A
#
# COMPACT_ATOMS: atom_id res chain seq x y z
N MET A 1 14.83 -6.76 -51.00
CA MET A 1 15.44 -7.18 -49.71
C MET A 1 14.33 -7.21 -48.68
N VAL A 2 13.81 -8.40 -48.39
CA VAL A 2 12.69 -8.61 -47.45
C VAL A 2 13.28 -8.65 -46.04
N ASN A 3 12.65 -7.93 -45.11
CA ASN A 3 13.12 -7.70 -43.74
C ASN A 3 12.91 -8.97 -42.90
N VAL A 4 13.89 -9.87 -42.90
CA VAL A 4 13.82 -11.21 -42.26
C VAL A 4 13.74 -11.10 -40.72
N ASP A 5 14.32 -10.05 -40.14
CA ASP A 5 14.41 -9.87 -38.68
C ASP A 5 13.06 -9.63 -37.99
N ALA A 6 12.06 -9.09 -38.72
CA ALA A 6 10.72 -8.85 -38.18
C ALA A 6 9.82 -10.10 -38.21
N ALA A 7 10.21 -11.17 -38.92
CA ALA A 7 9.48 -12.42 -38.93
C ALA A 7 9.88 -13.32 -37.75
N GLU A 8 11.17 -13.29 -37.36
CA GLU A 8 11.73 -14.13 -36.29
C GLU A 8 11.31 -13.67 -34.87
N GLY A 9 11.12 -12.36 -34.66
CA GLY A 9 10.54 -11.85 -33.40
C GLY A 9 9.08 -12.24 -33.16
N ARG A 10 8.30 -12.50 -34.23
CA ARG A 10 6.88 -12.89 -34.13
C ARG A 10 6.68 -14.38 -33.85
N SER A 11 7.59 -15.24 -34.32
CA SER A 11 7.54 -16.67 -33.99
C SER A 11 7.95 -16.94 -32.54
N MET A 12 8.88 -16.18 -31.97
CA MET A 12 9.26 -16.31 -30.56
C MET A 12 8.16 -15.83 -29.60
N GLN A 13 7.44 -14.75 -29.94
CA GLN A 13 6.25 -14.31 -29.18
C GLN A 13 5.07 -15.28 -29.30
N ALA A 14 4.88 -15.94 -30.44
CA ALA A 14 3.84 -16.97 -30.59
C ALA A 14 4.17 -18.26 -29.82
N ALA A 15 5.46 -18.62 -29.70
CA ALA A 15 5.90 -19.73 -28.87
C ALA A 15 5.75 -19.43 -27.36
N LEU A 16 5.98 -18.17 -26.95
CA LEU A 16 5.69 -17.69 -25.59
C LEU A 16 4.18 -17.55 -25.32
N ALA A 17 3.35 -17.29 -26.34
CA ALA A 17 1.89 -17.31 -26.20
C ALA A 17 1.31 -18.72 -26.05
N GLY A 18 2.11 -19.76 -26.34
CA GLY A 18 1.83 -21.16 -25.98
C GLY A 18 2.22 -21.49 -24.53
N GLU A 19 2.81 -20.55 -23.78
CA GLU A 19 3.03 -20.70 -22.35
C GLU A 19 1.69 -20.75 -21.63
N THR A 20 1.49 -21.83 -20.86
CA THR A 20 0.35 -22.07 -19.99
C THR A 20 -0.20 -20.79 -19.39
N SER A 21 -1.47 -20.50 -19.68
CA SER A 21 -2.22 -19.35 -19.11
C SER A 21 -1.89 -19.20 -17.62
N PRO A 22 -1.72 -17.97 -17.11
CA PRO A 22 -1.39 -17.73 -15.71
C PRO A 22 -2.25 -18.54 -14.72
N ASP A 23 -3.52 -18.77 -15.07
CA ASP A 23 -4.46 -19.56 -14.28
C ASP A 23 -4.11 -21.05 -14.23
N VAL A 24 -3.67 -21.64 -15.35
CA VAL A 24 -3.23 -23.04 -15.42
C VAL A 24 -1.99 -23.24 -14.57
N ARG A 25 -1.00 -22.33 -14.70
CA ARG A 25 0.22 -22.35 -13.90
C ARG A 25 -0.08 -22.18 -12.41
N ASN A 26 -0.99 -21.29 -12.03
CA ASN A 26 -1.36 -21.09 -10.63
C ASN A 26 -2.04 -22.35 -10.04
N ARG A 27 -2.92 -22.99 -10.81
CA ARG A 27 -3.56 -24.24 -10.42
C ARG A 27 -2.55 -25.36 -10.19
N GLU A 28 -1.58 -25.53 -11.08
CA GLU A 28 -0.50 -26.52 -10.93
C GLU A 28 0.32 -26.26 -9.67
N LEU A 29 0.74 -25.01 -9.44
CA LEU A 29 1.49 -24.62 -8.24
C LEU A 29 0.68 -24.82 -6.95
N LEU A 30 -0.62 -24.52 -6.98
CA LEU A 30 -1.52 -24.76 -5.84
C LEU A 30 -1.57 -26.25 -5.51
N THR A 31 -1.85 -27.10 -6.50
CA THR A 31 -1.93 -28.55 -6.34
C THR A 31 -0.63 -29.13 -5.81
N GLU A 32 0.51 -28.68 -6.33
CA GLU A 32 1.83 -29.11 -5.84
C GLU A 32 2.08 -28.66 -4.39
N PHE A 33 1.74 -27.42 -4.06
CA PHE A 33 1.91 -26.88 -2.70
C PHE A 33 1.08 -27.64 -1.67
N VAL A 34 -0.21 -27.88 -1.94
CA VAL A 34 -1.11 -28.58 -0.99
C VAL A 34 -0.86 -30.09 -0.95
N ARG A 35 -0.16 -30.67 -1.93
CA ARG A 35 0.26 -32.08 -1.88
C ARG A 35 1.21 -32.33 -0.70
N ILE A 36 2.11 -31.38 -0.43
CA ILE A 36 3.16 -31.51 0.58
C ILE A 36 2.89 -30.71 1.86
N ASN A 37 1.97 -29.74 1.84
CA ASN A 37 1.62 -28.91 3.00
C ASN A 37 0.17 -29.13 3.44
N ASP A 38 -0.05 -29.23 4.75
CA ASP A 38 -1.40 -29.16 5.33
C ASP A 38 -1.88 -27.70 5.33
N ALA A 39 -2.93 -27.41 4.57
CA ALA A 39 -3.53 -26.09 4.46
C ALA A 39 -5.04 -26.18 4.68
N PRO A 40 -5.59 -25.69 5.81
CA PRO A 40 -7.02 -25.74 6.05
C PRO A 40 -7.75 -24.70 5.18
N CYS A 41 -8.90 -25.08 4.65
CA CYS A 41 -9.81 -24.18 3.95
C CYS A 41 -10.33 -23.10 4.93
N VAL A 42 -10.20 -21.83 4.57
CA VAL A 42 -10.66 -20.70 5.41
C VAL A 42 -12.18 -20.63 5.59
N ALA A 43 -12.94 -21.30 4.71
CA ALA A 43 -14.40 -21.28 4.76
C ALA A 43 -14.99 -22.45 5.59
N CYS A 44 -14.48 -23.68 5.40
CA CYS A 44 -15.04 -24.87 6.05
C CYS A 44 -14.06 -25.61 6.97
N GLY A 45 -12.79 -25.23 7.00
CA GLY A 45 -11.76 -25.89 7.81
C GLY A 45 -11.23 -27.21 7.26
N TYR A 46 -11.78 -27.73 6.15
CA TYR A 46 -11.30 -28.97 5.52
C TYR A 46 -9.84 -28.86 5.09
N ASN A 47 -9.03 -29.89 5.37
CA ASN A 47 -7.63 -29.91 4.96
C ASN A 47 -7.52 -30.11 3.44
N LEU A 48 -6.93 -29.15 2.74
CA LEU A 48 -6.79 -29.16 1.28
C LEU A 48 -5.67 -30.11 0.79
N ARG A 49 -5.14 -30.97 1.66
CA ARG A 49 -4.10 -31.93 1.27
C ARG A 49 -4.56 -32.84 0.13
N ASN A 50 -3.70 -33.00 -0.87
CA ASN A 50 -3.95 -33.82 -2.08
C ASN A 50 -5.08 -33.31 -2.99
N LEU A 51 -5.39 -32.00 -2.97
CA LEU A 51 -6.36 -31.41 -3.90
C LEU A 51 -5.92 -31.58 -5.37
N THR A 52 -6.78 -32.15 -6.22
CA THR A 52 -6.51 -32.37 -7.66
C THR A 52 -6.92 -31.19 -8.55
N GLY A 53 -7.44 -30.11 -7.96
CA GLY A 53 -7.90 -28.94 -8.67
C GLY A 53 -7.88 -27.68 -7.82
N ASP A 54 -8.56 -26.64 -8.28
CA ASP A 54 -8.71 -25.35 -7.60
C ASP A 54 -9.97 -25.27 -6.72
N VAL A 55 -10.80 -26.32 -6.64
CA VAL A 55 -12.09 -26.30 -5.94
C VAL A 55 -12.04 -27.17 -4.69
N CYS A 56 -12.51 -26.65 -3.55
CA CYS A 56 -12.67 -27.45 -2.34
C CYS A 56 -13.87 -28.43 -2.48
N PRO A 57 -13.70 -29.73 -2.17
CA PRO A 57 -14.76 -30.73 -2.32
C PRO A 57 -15.93 -30.55 -1.35
N GLU A 58 -15.70 -29.92 -0.19
CA GLU A 58 -16.73 -29.72 0.83
C GLU A 58 -17.57 -28.47 0.58
N CYS A 59 -16.94 -27.33 0.26
CA CYS A 59 -17.65 -26.04 0.16
C CYS A 59 -17.79 -25.51 -1.27
N GLY A 60 -17.12 -26.10 -2.26
CA GLY A 60 -17.19 -25.66 -3.66
C GLY A 60 -16.45 -24.34 -3.98
N ASN A 61 -15.79 -23.72 -3.00
CA ASN A 61 -15.03 -22.49 -3.23
C ASN A 61 -13.77 -22.74 -4.06
N ARG A 62 -13.46 -21.79 -4.95
CA ARG A 62 -12.21 -21.78 -5.73
C ARG A 62 -11.06 -21.16 -4.96
N PHE A 63 -9.87 -21.72 -5.13
CA PHE A 63 -8.62 -21.28 -4.51
C PHE A 63 -7.59 -20.95 -5.57
N ALA A 64 -6.77 -19.95 -5.28
CA ALA A 64 -5.58 -19.61 -6.06
C ALA A 64 -4.42 -19.45 -5.10
N LEU A 65 -3.26 -20.02 -5.43
CA LEU A 65 -2.05 -19.86 -4.65
C LEU A 65 -1.61 -18.40 -4.74
N ARG A 66 -1.48 -17.75 -3.58
CA ARG A 66 -0.94 -16.40 -3.45
C ARG A 66 0.15 -16.41 -2.38
N VAL A 67 1.29 -15.82 -2.72
CA VAL A 67 2.38 -15.63 -1.76
C VAL A 67 2.08 -14.37 -0.96
N GLY A 68 1.73 -14.55 0.31
CA GLY A 68 1.57 -13.47 1.27
C GLY A 68 2.81 -13.35 2.15
N VAL A 69 3.14 -12.13 2.58
CA VAL A 69 4.14 -11.93 3.64
C VAL A 69 3.40 -12.03 4.99
N PRO A 70 3.67 -13.02 5.85
CA PRO A 70 2.89 -13.25 7.07
C PRO A 70 2.97 -12.08 8.07
N ASN A 71 3.95 -11.19 7.90
CA ASN A 71 4.16 -10.03 8.75
C ASN A 71 4.28 -8.74 7.92
N LEU A 72 3.21 -8.35 7.22
CA LEU A 72 3.12 -6.97 6.73
C LEU A 72 2.95 -6.03 7.93
N ARG A 73 4.07 -5.49 8.41
CA ARG A 73 4.11 -4.56 9.54
C ARG A 73 3.67 -3.18 9.09
N PHE A 74 2.37 -2.94 9.08
CA PHE A 74 1.80 -1.62 8.74
C PHE A 74 2.00 -0.56 9.83
N GLY A 75 2.39 -0.96 11.05
CA GLY A 75 2.53 -0.08 12.21
C GLY A 75 3.35 1.20 11.94
N PRO A 76 4.61 1.12 11.50
CA PRO A 76 5.44 2.31 11.26
C PRO A 76 4.90 3.21 10.14
N LEU A 77 4.29 2.62 9.11
CA LEU A 77 3.68 3.37 8.01
C LEU A 77 2.47 4.18 8.50
N VAL A 78 1.61 3.55 9.32
CA VAL A 78 0.47 4.21 9.94
C VAL A 78 0.94 5.29 10.92
N ALA A 79 2.00 5.04 11.70
CA ALA A 79 2.59 6.02 12.61
C ALA A 79 3.13 7.26 11.88
N CYS A 80 3.70 7.10 10.67
CA CYS A 80 4.06 8.22 9.80
C CYS A 80 2.84 8.95 9.22
N LEU A 81 1.85 8.20 8.73
CA LEU A 81 0.68 8.78 8.04
C LEU A 81 -0.25 9.53 8.99
N ALA A 82 -0.42 9.05 10.22
CA ALA A 82 -1.36 9.62 11.18
C ALA A 82 -1.17 11.13 11.43
N PRO A 83 0.02 11.64 11.81
CA PRO A 83 0.21 13.08 12.01
C PRO A 83 0.02 13.89 10.72
N LEU A 84 0.48 13.37 9.58
CA LEU A 84 0.34 14.06 8.28
C LEU A 84 -1.13 14.22 7.89
N LEU A 85 -1.95 13.18 8.10
CA LEU A 85 -3.38 13.21 7.84
C LEU A 85 -4.14 14.08 8.84
N MET A 86 -3.70 14.13 10.10
CA MET A 86 -4.31 14.96 11.12
C MET A 86 -4.18 16.45 10.78
N VAL A 87 -2.97 16.92 10.45
CA VAL A 87 -2.74 18.34 10.13
C VAL A 87 -3.33 18.72 8.78
N SER A 88 -3.30 17.84 7.78
CA SER A 88 -4.00 18.09 6.51
C SER A 88 -5.53 18.06 6.65
N GLY A 89 -6.10 17.30 7.60
CA GLY A 89 -7.51 17.41 7.97
C GLY A 89 -7.84 18.79 8.56
N LEU A 90 -6.98 19.31 9.42
CA LEU A 90 -7.11 20.65 9.99
C LEU A 90 -7.04 21.74 8.91
N LEU A 91 -6.18 21.58 7.89
CA LEU A 91 -6.15 22.46 6.72
C LEU A 91 -7.52 22.56 6.04
N VAL A 92 -8.13 21.43 5.70
CA VAL A 92 -9.44 21.41 5.02
C VAL A 92 -10.51 22.08 5.90
N PHE A 93 -10.46 21.82 7.21
CA PHE A 93 -11.36 22.46 8.17
C PHE A 93 -11.19 23.98 8.23
N LEU A 94 -9.95 24.48 8.28
CA LEU A 94 -9.66 25.92 8.30
C LEU A 94 -10.07 26.61 6.99
N ILE A 95 -9.88 25.96 5.84
CA ILE A 95 -10.37 26.46 4.56
C ILE A 95 -11.90 26.56 4.57
N ALA A 96 -12.60 25.52 5.05
CA ALA A 96 -14.06 25.56 5.16
C ALA A 96 -14.53 26.71 6.07
N MET A 97 -13.90 26.88 7.25
CA MET A 97 -14.23 27.96 8.17
C MET A 97 -14.03 29.34 7.55
N THR A 98 -13.00 29.54 6.73
CA THR A 98 -12.78 30.86 6.10
C THR A 98 -13.74 31.18 4.97
N ILE A 99 -14.39 30.19 4.38
CA ILE A 99 -15.48 30.41 3.43
C ILE A 99 -16.69 31.01 4.17
N ASP A 100 -17.00 30.52 5.37
CA ASP A 100 -18.18 30.94 6.12
C ASP A 100 -17.95 32.24 6.93
N PHE A 101 -16.79 32.39 7.57
CA PHE A 101 -16.51 33.46 8.53
C PHE A 101 -15.50 34.51 8.03
N GLY A 102 -14.90 34.31 6.86
CA GLY A 102 -13.82 35.14 6.34
C GLY A 102 -12.46 34.84 6.99
N VAL A 103 -11.42 35.52 6.51
CA VAL A 103 -10.04 35.32 7.01
C VAL A 103 -9.83 36.16 8.27
N PRO A 104 -9.30 35.59 9.37
CA PRO A 104 -9.02 36.36 10.58
C PRO A 104 -8.00 37.48 10.32
N SER A 105 -8.15 38.63 10.99
CA SER A 105 -7.33 39.82 10.73
C SER A 105 -5.89 39.73 11.26
N ASN A 106 -5.63 38.88 12.26
CA ASN A 106 -4.30 38.64 12.84
C ASN A 106 -3.90 37.16 12.67
N ALA A 107 -3.60 36.79 11.43
CA ALA A 107 -3.63 35.42 10.94
C ALA A 107 -2.26 34.77 10.73
N MET A 108 -1.19 35.22 11.41
CA MET A 108 0.14 34.61 11.19
C MET A 108 0.11 33.09 11.48
N TRP A 109 -0.52 32.67 12.59
CA TRP A 109 -0.71 31.26 12.92
C TRP A 109 -1.60 30.54 11.90
N TYR A 110 -2.65 31.19 11.40
CA TYR A 110 -3.56 30.62 10.40
C TYR A 110 -2.82 30.29 9.09
N TRP A 111 -2.02 31.23 8.57
CA TRP A 111 -1.20 30.98 7.39
C TRP A 111 -0.14 29.90 7.61
N ALA A 112 0.44 29.81 8.82
CA ALA A 112 1.37 28.75 9.18
C ALA A 112 0.70 27.36 9.09
N PHE A 113 -0.51 27.20 9.64
CA PHE A 113 -1.26 25.94 9.51
C PHE A 113 -1.68 25.62 8.08
N LEU A 114 -2.04 26.62 7.27
CA LEU A 114 -2.36 26.38 5.86
C LEU A 114 -1.15 25.83 5.09
N VAL A 115 0.02 26.45 5.26
CA VAL A 115 1.24 26.01 4.58
C VAL A 115 1.67 24.64 5.09
N GLN A 116 1.69 24.45 6.42
CA GLN A 116 2.08 23.17 7.03
C GLN A 116 1.15 22.04 6.59
N GLY A 117 -0.17 22.24 6.65
CA GLY A 117 -1.13 21.23 6.22
C GLY A 117 -1.02 20.87 4.74
N LEU A 118 -0.64 21.82 3.87
CA LEU A 118 -0.37 21.54 2.45
C LEU A 118 0.89 20.68 2.29
N VAL A 119 1.96 21.03 3.01
CA VAL A 119 3.20 20.24 3.02
C VAL A 119 2.93 18.82 3.51
N ASP A 120 2.15 18.66 4.58
CA ASP A 120 1.80 17.36 5.13
C ASP A 120 0.88 16.55 4.20
N ALA A 121 -0.06 17.19 3.51
CA ALA A 121 -0.88 16.55 2.48
C ALA A 121 -0.02 16.00 1.33
N VAL A 122 0.92 16.80 0.82
CA VAL A 122 1.88 16.36 -0.21
C VAL A 122 2.77 15.24 0.33
N GLY A 123 3.26 15.36 1.56
CA GLY A 123 4.04 14.34 2.25
C GLY A 123 3.30 13.01 2.37
N ALA A 124 2.02 13.04 2.76
CA ALA A 124 1.16 11.86 2.86
C ALA A 124 0.95 11.19 1.50
N VAL A 125 0.69 11.98 0.45
CA VAL A 125 0.54 11.46 -0.93
C VAL A 125 1.84 10.84 -1.43
N LEU A 126 2.98 11.49 -1.23
CA LEU A 126 4.28 10.97 -1.64
C LEU A 126 4.64 9.68 -0.89
N LEU A 127 4.42 9.66 0.43
CA LEU A 127 4.64 8.46 1.26
C LEU A 127 3.73 7.32 0.81
N TYR A 128 2.46 7.58 0.53
CA TYR A 128 1.52 6.57 0.04
C TYR A 128 1.91 6.03 -1.36
N ARG A 129 2.28 6.92 -2.29
CA ARG A 129 2.73 6.52 -3.64
C ARG A 129 4.04 5.73 -3.60
N ARG A 130 4.93 6.05 -2.66
CA ARG A 130 6.21 5.35 -2.44
C ARG A 130 6.14 4.31 -1.32
N ARG A 131 4.93 3.85 -0.94
CA ARG A 131 4.75 2.91 0.17
C ARG A 131 5.58 1.63 0.03
N TRP A 132 5.76 1.14 -1.19
CA TRP A 132 6.56 -0.06 -1.45
C TRP A 132 8.05 0.15 -1.14
N ALA A 133 8.59 1.31 -1.51
CA ALA A 133 9.97 1.67 -1.18
C ALA A 133 10.18 1.88 0.33
N TYR A 134 9.17 2.43 1.01
CA TYR A 134 9.18 2.56 2.47
C TYR A 134 9.12 1.19 3.17
N LEU A 135 8.20 0.32 2.74
CA LEU A 135 8.04 -1.03 3.29
C LEU A 135 9.24 -1.94 3.02
N SER A 136 10.05 -1.65 1.99
CA SER A 136 11.32 -2.36 1.76
C SER A 136 12.45 -1.94 2.70
N MET A 137 12.29 -0.88 3.50
CA MET A 137 13.33 -0.45 4.45
C MET A 137 13.37 -1.34 5.70
N PRO A 138 14.54 -1.47 6.36
CA PRO A 138 14.63 -2.13 7.66
C PRO A 138 13.71 -1.47 8.69
N VAL A 139 13.14 -2.27 9.59
CA VAL A 139 12.14 -1.82 10.56
C VAL A 139 12.66 -0.68 11.46
N ASP A 140 13.93 -0.73 11.86
CA ASP A 140 14.54 0.32 12.68
C ASP A 140 14.59 1.66 11.95
N VAL A 141 14.82 1.64 10.63
CA VAL A 141 14.83 2.84 9.80
C VAL A 141 13.41 3.40 9.67
N GLN A 142 12.42 2.53 9.49
CA GLN A 142 11.01 2.95 9.43
C GLN A 142 10.59 3.68 10.71
N TRP A 143 10.90 3.12 11.88
CA TRP A 143 10.57 3.77 13.16
C TRP A 143 11.32 5.08 13.40
N ARG A 144 12.58 5.19 12.95
CA ARG A 144 13.32 6.47 13.00
C ARG A 144 12.65 7.53 12.12
N VAL A 145 12.26 7.19 10.90
CA VAL A 145 11.54 8.11 10.01
C VAL A 145 10.21 8.52 10.63
N ALA A 146 9.44 7.57 11.18
CA ALA A 146 8.20 7.87 11.88
C ALA A 146 8.41 8.81 13.08
N GLY A 147 9.42 8.53 13.91
CA GLY A 147 9.77 9.38 15.04
C GLY A 147 10.15 10.81 14.61
N VAL A 148 10.89 10.97 13.52
CA VAL A 148 11.24 12.30 12.97
C VAL A 148 9.99 13.02 12.48
N VAL A 149 9.11 12.36 11.71
CA VAL A 149 7.87 12.98 11.19
C VAL A 149 6.96 13.41 12.35
N ILE A 150 6.78 12.56 13.35
CA ILE A 150 5.99 12.87 14.55
C ILE A 150 6.63 14.04 15.31
N GLY A 151 7.95 14.00 15.52
CA GLY A 151 8.68 15.05 16.23
C GLY A 151 8.57 16.41 15.55
N VAL A 152 8.75 16.47 14.23
CA VAL A 152 8.62 17.70 13.45
C VAL A 152 7.20 18.27 13.56
N ASN A 153 6.17 17.43 13.42
CA ASN A 153 4.78 17.85 13.55
C ASN A 153 4.45 18.35 14.97
N ALA A 154 4.94 17.66 16.00
CA ALA A 154 4.73 18.07 17.39
C ALA A 154 5.40 19.43 17.67
N VAL A 155 6.63 19.65 17.20
CA VAL A 155 7.32 20.94 17.35
C VAL A 155 6.56 22.04 16.60
N ALA A 156 6.16 21.81 15.35
CA ALA A 156 5.39 22.79 14.56
C ALA A 156 4.09 23.18 15.28
N PHE A 157 3.35 22.20 15.80
CA PHE A 157 2.12 22.42 16.55
C PHE A 157 2.35 23.25 17.83
N VAL A 158 3.36 22.91 18.62
CA VAL A 158 3.72 23.67 19.83
C VAL A 158 4.12 25.10 19.49
N THR A 159 4.94 25.31 18.46
CA THR A 159 5.33 26.66 18.03
C THR A 159 4.14 27.49 17.58
N ALA A 160 3.17 26.88 16.90
CA ALA A 160 1.96 27.57 16.48
C ALA A 160 1.09 27.99 17.68
N ILE A 161 0.99 27.15 18.72
CA ILE A 161 0.28 27.47 19.97
C ILE A 161 0.97 28.61 20.73
N VAL A 162 2.30 28.61 20.80
CA VAL A 162 3.04 29.64 21.54
C VAL A 162 2.94 31.01 20.84
N MET A 163 2.70 31.04 19.53
CA MET A 163 2.56 32.26 18.73
C MET A 163 1.12 32.76 18.59
N SER A 164 0.11 32.01 19.05
CA SER A 164 -1.31 32.39 19.01
C SER A 164 -1.73 33.15 20.27
#